data_AF-A0AAJ4E942-F1
#
_entry.id   AF-A0AAJ4E942-F1
#
_cell.length_a   1.000
_cell.length_b   1.000
_cell.length_c   1.000
_cell.angle_alpha   90.00
_cell.angle_beta   90.00
_cell.angle_gamma   90.00
#
_symmetry.space_group_name_H-M   'P 1'
#
loop_
_entity.id
_entity.type
_entity.pdbx_description
1 polymer ?
#
loop_
_entity_poly.entity_id
_entity_poly.type
_entity_poly.pdbx_seq_one_letter_code
_entity_poly.pdbx_strand_id
1 'polypeptide(L)'
;MTDMHLSDVSTLRERARKNVENGAVTEGYSADREEILRLLNESLATELVCVLRYKRHYFMASGLKASVAADEFLEHANQELEHADKLAERIVQLGGEPEFNPDLLSKNSHAQYVAGKTLKEMVYEDLVAERIAVDSYREIIQYIGEKDPTTRRIFEDILAQEEEHADDMADILKDL
;
A
#
# COMPACT_ATOMS: atom_id res chain seq x y z
N MET A 1 -4.15 6.86 -31.15
CA MET A 1 -3.33 5.66 -30.91
C MET A 1 -1.93 6.00 -31.35
N THR A 2 -0.99 6.03 -30.41
CA THR A 2 0.43 6.24 -30.73
C THR A 2 0.98 4.90 -31.21
N ASP A 3 1.53 4.85 -32.42
CA ASP A 3 2.09 3.62 -32.98
C ASP A 3 3.32 3.23 -32.16
N MET A 4 3.18 2.23 -31.29
CA MET A 4 4.23 1.82 -30.38
C MET A 4 5.14 0.81 -31.09
N HIS A 5 6.28 1.29 -31.60
CA HIS A 5 7.27 0.43 -32.25
C HIS A 5 8.25 -0.16 -31.24
N LEU A 6 8.45 -1.49 -31.31
CA LEU A 6 9.46 -2.18 -30.51
C LEU A 6 10.86 -1.76 -30.96
N SER A 7 11.73 -1.45 -29.98
CA SER A 7 13.16 -1.24 -30.25
C SER A 7 13.79 -2.53 -30.75
N ASP A 8 14.77 -2.43 -31.66
CA ASP A 8 15.50 -3.61 -32.11
C ASP A 8 16.39 -4.19 -31.00
N VAL A 9 16.73 -5.48 -31.14
CA VAL A 9 17.49 -6.23 -30.12
C VAL A 9 18.90 -5.66 -29.90
N SER A 10 19.53 -5.07 -30.93
CA SER A 10 20.87 -4.50 -30.79
C SER A 10 20.84 -3.23 -29.95
N THR A 11 19.86 -2.37 -30.17
CA THR A 11 19.61 -1.18 -29.35
C THR A 11 19.32 -1.56 -27.89
N LEU A 12 18.46 -2.56 -27.63
CA LEU A 12 18.18 -3.03 -26.27
C LEU A 12 19.45 -3.52 -25.55
N ARG A 13 20.31 -4.28 -26.25
CA ARG A 13 21.59 -4.76 -25.70
C ARG A 13 22.59 -3.65 -25.45
N GLU A 14 22.61 -2.60 -26.27
CA GLU A 14 23.46 -1.44 -26.04
C GLU A 14 22.98 -0.65 -24.81
N ARG A 15 21.68 -0.34 -24.74
CA ARG A 15 21.07 0.37 -23.61
C ARG A 15 21.27 -0.37 -22.29
N ALA A 16 21.09 -1.70 -22.29
CA ALA A 16 21.28 -2.52 -21.09
C ALA A 16 22.70 -2.50 -20.51
N ARG A 17 23.72 -2.09 -21.31
CA ARG A 17 25.09 -1.93 -20.83
C ARG A 17 25.38 -0.53 -20.29
N LYS A 18 24.50 0.43 -20.53
CA LYS A 18 24.60 1.80 -19.99
C LYS A 18 23.94 1.83 -18.63
N ASN A 19 24.58 2.51 -17.67
CA ASN A 19 24.06 2.72 -16.32
C ASN A 19 23.59 1.42 -15.62
N VAL A 20 24.38 0.34 -15.74
CA VAL A 20 24.07 -0.99 -15.17
C VAL A 20 23.85 -0.94 -13.65
N GLU A 21 24.49 0.01 -12.97
CA GLU A 21 24.34 0.29 -11.56
C GLU A 21 22.91 0.70 -11.15
N ASN A 22 22.07 1.13 -12.09
CA ASN A 22 20.66 1.47 -11.83
C ASN A 22 19.75 0.22 -11.72
N GLY A 23 20.32 -0.98 -11.83
CA GLY A 23 19.58 -2.23 -11.61
C GLY A 23 18.43 -2.42 -12.61
N ALA A 24 17.21 -2.63 -12.09
CA ALA A 24 16.02 -2.89 -12.90
C ALA A 24 15.48 -1.63 -13.62
N VAL A 25 15.97 -0.44 -13.27
CA VAL A 25 15.55 0.83 -13.89
C VAL A 25 16.35 1.04 -15.17
N THR A 26 15.72 0.79 -16.30
CA THR A 26 16.33 0.97 -17.63
C THR A 26 16.00 2.33 -18.23
N GLU A 27 16.73 2.74 -19.29
CA GLU A 27 16.44 3.95 -20.08
C GLU A 27 15.00 3.99 -20.63
N GLY A 28 14.34 2.84 -20.76
CA GLY A 28 12.95 2.74 -21.21
C GLY A 28 11.90 3.01 -20.13
N TYR A 29 12.30 3.20 -18.87
CA TYR A 29 11.37 3.54 -17.79
C TYR A 29 10.81 4.95 -18.02
N SER A 30 9.48 5.05 -18.19
CA SER A 30 8.83 6.27 -18.69
C SER A 30 7.97 7.01 -17.65
N ALA A 31 7.78 6.43 -16.47
CA ALA A 31 7.10 7.09 -15.38
C ALA A 31 8.01 8.13 -14.71
N ASP A 32 7.40 9.11 -14.04
CA ASP A 32 8.14 10.03 -13.18
C ASP A 32 8.61 9.26 -11.94
N ARG A 33 9.86 8.82 -11.95
CA ARG A 33 10.41 7.95 -10.91
C ARG A 33 10.39 8.60 -9.53
N GLU A 34 10.67 9.90 -9.44
CA GLU A 34 10.69 10.61 -8.16
C GLU A 34 9.29 10.64 -7.54
N GLU A 35 8.28 10.91 -8.36
CA GLU A 35 6.90 10.91 -7.92
C GLU A 35 6.39 9.51 -7.56
N ILE A 36 6.77 8.47 -8.32
CA ILE A 36 6.44 7.09 -7.96
C ILE A 36 7.06 6.69 -6.62
N LEU A 37 8.32 7.05 -6.38
CA LEU A 37 8.99 6.79 -5.09
C LEU A 37 8.34 7.54 -3.93
N ARG A 38 7.85 8.77 -4.16
CA ARG A 38 7.08 9.52 -3.16
C ARG A 38 5.78 8.81 -2.82
N LEU A 39 4.98 8.45 -3.82
CA LEU A 39 3.70 7.77 -3.64
C LEU A 39 3.87 6.41 -2.93
N LEU A 40 4.87 5.62 -3.35
CA LEU A 40 5.17 4.34 -2.68
C LEU A 40 5.53 4.52 -1.20
N ASN A 41 6.29 5.55 -0.85
CA ASN A 41 6.66 5.80 0.56
C ASN A 41 5.47 6.32 1.40
N GLU A 42 4.55 7.08 0.82
CA GLU A 42 3.32 7.49 1.51
C GLU A 42 2.37 6.31 1.73
N SER A 43 2.24 5.42 0.74
CA SER A 43 1.51 4.16 0.89
C SER A 43 2.18 3.24 1.92
N LEU A 44 3.50 3.09 1.90
CA LEU A 44 4.24 2.33 2.92
C LEU A 44 3.97 2.87 4.33
N ALA A 45 3.99 4.19 4.51
CA ALA A 45 3.67 4.81 5.79
C ALA A 45 2.22 4.53 6.21
N THR A 46 1.30 4.48 5.24
CA THR A 46 -0.12 4.14 5.46
C THR A 46 -0.27 2.71 5.97
N GLU A 47 0.30 1.72 5.29
CA GLU A 47 0.21 0.32 5.72
C GLU A 47 0.84 0.11 7.10
N LEU A 48 2.01 0.72 7.36
CA LEU A 48 2.66 0.60 8.67
C LEU A 48 1.81 1.22 9.80
N VAL A 49 1.11 2.33 9.53
CA VAL A 49 0.15 2.90 10.49
C VAL A 49 -1.04 1.98 10.69
N CYS A 50 -1.58 1.37 9.63
CA CYS A 50 -2.66 0.39 9.69
C CYS A 50 -2.28 -0.86 10.48
N VAL A 51 -1.11 -1.45 10.23
CA VAL A 51 -0.55 -2.58 11.02
C VAL A 51 -0.57 -2.24 12.51
N LEU A 52 -0.02 -1.08 12.89
CA LEU A 52 0.06 -0.68 14.30
C LEU A 52 -1.33 -0.44 14.90
N ARG A 53 -2.29 0.08 14.13
CA ARG A 53 -3.66 0.34 14.56
C ARG A 53 -4.40 -0.98 14.78
N TYR A 54 -4.41 -1.87 13.79
CA TYR A 54 -5.04 -3.19 13.89
C TYR A 54 -4.43 -4.04 15.00
N LYS A 55 -3.09 -4.09 15.16
CA LYS A 55 -2.47 -4.81 16.29
C LYS A 55 -2.97 -4.27 17.63
N ARG A 56 -3.09 -2.94 17.78
CA ARG A 56 -3.66 -2.36 18.99
C ARG A 56 -5.11 -2.78 19.19
N HIS A 57 -5.94 -2.72 18.14
CA HIS A 57 -7.35 -3.10 18.21
C HIS A 57 -7.53 -4.57 18.56
N TYR A 58 -6.74 -5.47 17.99
CA TYR A 58 -6.66 -6.87 18.37
C TYR A 58 -6.45 -7.06 19.88
N PHE A 59 -5.42 -6.42 20.45
CA PHE A 59 -5.12 -6.57 21.88
C PHE A 59 -6.16 -5.92 22.81
N MET A 60 -6.88 -4.90 22.32
CA MET A 60 -7.83 -4.12 23.11
C MET A 60 -9.29 -4.58 22.93
N ALA A 61 -9.55 -5.45 21.96
CA ALA A 61 -10.87 -6.00 21.69
C ALA A 61 -11.43 -6.71 22.93
N SER A 62 -12.60 -6.26 23.39
CA SER A 62 -13.26 -6.80 24.57
C SER A 62 -14.78 -6.68 24.49
N GLY A 63 -15.49 -7.58 25.17
CA GLY A 63 -16.95 -7.68 25.12
C GLY A 63 -17.44 -8.99 24.51
N LEU A 64 -18.76 -9.17 24.46
CA LEU A 64 -19.40 -10.45 24.06
C LEU A 64 -19.12 -10.87 22.61
N LYS A 65 -18.91 -9.91 21.71
CA LYS A 65 -18.64 -10.14 20.28
C LYS A 65 -17.17 -9.93 19.89
N ALA A 66 -16.28 -9.79 20.88
CA ALA A 66 -14.91 -9.35 20.62
C ALA A 66 -14.03 -10.38 19.93
N SER A 67 -14.30 -11.69 20.08
CA SER A 67 -13.44 -12.72 19.49
C SER A 67 -13.40 -12.66 17.96
N VAL A 68 -14.58 -12.50 17.33
CA VAL A 68 -14.68 -12.41 15.86
C VAL A 68 -13.91 -11.18 15.36
N ALA A 69 -14.20 -10.00 15.90
CA ALA A 69 -13.50 -8.79 15.51
C ALA A 69 -11.99 -8.84 15.80
N ALA A 70 -11.57 -9.47 16.90
CA ALA A 70 -10.15 -9.63 17.21
C ALA A 70 -9.43 -10.51 16.19
N ASP A 71 -10.03 -11.64 15.79
CA ASP A 71 -9.45 -12.54 14.80
C ASP A 71 -9.24 -11.80 13.46
N GLU A 72 -10.26 -11.05 13.00
CA GLU A 72 -10.18 -10.21 11.79
C GLU A 72 -9.12 -9.09 11.91
N PHE A 73 -9.06 -8.39 13.05
CA PHE A 73 -8.01 -7.38 13.28
C PHE A 73 -6.61 -7.98 13.21
N LEU A 74 -6.42 -9.21 13.69
CA LEU A 74 -5.11 -9.86 13.65
C LEU A 74 -4.74 -10.28 12.22
N GLU A 75 -5.71 -10.78 11.46
CA GLU A 75 -5.58 -11.15 10.06
C GLU A 75 -5.19 -9.93 9.21
N HIS A 76 -5.98 -8.86 9.27
CA HIS A 76 -5.70 -7.62 8.54
C HIS A 76 -4.34 -7.04 8.94
N ALA A 77 -3.99 -7.03 10.23
CA ALA A 77 -2.66 -6.57 10.65
C ALA A 77 -1.48 -7.34 10.02
N ASN A 78 -1.69 -8.60 9.63
CA ASN A 78 -0.66 -9.38 8.95
C ASN A 78 -0.66 -9.11 7.44
N GLN A 79 -1.83 -9.01 6.81
CA GLN A 79 -1.96 -8.65 5.39
C GLN A 79 -1.39 -7.26 5.11
N GLU A 80 -1.67 -6.29 5.98
CA GLU A 80 -1.12 -4.94 5.92
C GLU A 80 0.41 -4.92 6.03
N LEU A 81 0.99 -5.84 6.80
CA LEU A 81 2.44 -6.00 6.85
C LEU A 81 2.99 -6.58 5.53
N GLU A 82 2.27 -7.53 4.92
CA GLU A 82 2.62 -8.03 3.58
C GLU A 82 2.50 -6.94 2.50
N HIS A 83 1.55 -6.01 2.63
CA HIS A 83 1.45 -4.83 1.77
C HIS A 83 2.68 -3.93 1.93
N ALA A 84 3.03 -3.59 3.18
CA ALA A 84 4.21 -2.80 3.50
C ALA A 84 5.49 -3.42 2.92
N ASP A 85 5.67 -4.74 3.04
CA ASP A 85 6.83 -5.45 2.51
C ASP A 85 6.89 -5.35 0.97
N LYS A 86 5.77 -5.57 0.26
CA LYS A 86 5.69 -5.42 -1.21
C LYS A 86 6.06 -4.00 -1.66
N LEU A 87 5.57 -2.98 -0.96
CA LEU A 87 5.85 -1.57 -1.26
C LEU A 87 7.32 -1.24 -1.01
N ALA A 88 7.89 -1.67 0.13
CA ALA A 88 9.28 -1.47 0.46
C ALA A 88 10.23 -2.14 -0.54
N GLU A 89 9.95 -3.38 -0.93
CA GLU A 89 10.70 -4.07 -1.99
C GLU A 89 10.64 -3.29 -3.30
N ARG A 90 9.48 -2.76 -3.66
CA ARG A 90 9.31 -2.00 -4.90
C ARG A 90 10.09 -0.68 -4.88
N ILE A 91 10.12 0.01 -3.74
CA ILE A 91 10.92 1.23 -3.54
C ILE A 91 12.40 0.95 -3.82
N VAL A 92 12.95 -0.13 -3.24
CA VAL A 92 14.35 -0.53 -3.44
C VAL A 92 14.62 -0.92 -4.89
N GLN A 93 13.71 -1.65 -5.54
CA GLN A 93 13.84 -2.00 -6.96
C GLN A 93 13.93 -0.78 -7.88
N LEU A 94 13.28 0.32 -7.52
CA LEU A 94 13.32 1.59 -8.23
C LEU A 94 14.52 2.48 -7.83
N GLY A 95 15.35 2.01 -6.90
CA GLY A 95 16.54 2.71 -6.42
C GLY A 95 16.25 3.77 -5.36
N GLY A 96 15.08 3.72 -4.72
CA GLY A 96 14.75 4.55 -3.56
C GLY A 96 15.08 3.86 -2.23
N GLU A 97 14.87 4.59 -1.14
CA GLU A 97 15.02 4.10 0.22
C GLU A 97 13.63 4.05 0.88
N PRO A 98 13.21 2.88 1.41
CA PRO A 98 11.91 2.78 2.08
C PRO A 98 11.97 3.42 3.47
N GLU A 99 11.03 4.31 3.76
CA GLU A 99 10.98 5.08 5.00
C GLU A 99 10.27 4.31 6.12
N PHE A 100 11.06 3.79 7.07
CA PHE A 100 10.57 3.07 8.25
C PHE A 100 10.70 3.87 9.55
N ASN A 101 11.16 5.14 9.50
CA ASN A 101 11.33 5.95 10.70
C ASN A 101 9.97 6.24 11.35
N PRO A 102 9.73 5.78 12.60
CA PRO A 102 8.46 6.00 13.30
C PRO A 102 8.07 7.48 13.43
N ASP A 103 9.05 8.39 13.49
CA ASP A 103 8.80 9.83 13.60
C ASP A 103 8.12 10.43 12.34
N LEU A 104 8.19 9.72 11.21
CA LEU A 104 7.68 10.19 9.92
C LEU A 104 6.41 9.48 9.47
N LEU A 105 6.07 8.32 10.05
CA LEU A 105 4.93 7.51 9.63
C LEU A 105 3.62 8.30 9.66
N SER A 106 3.23 8.83 10.81
CA SER A 106 1.97 9.59 10.94
C SER A 106 1.93 10.88 10.12
N LYS A 107 3.10 11.42 9.72
CA LYS A 107 3.19 12.61 8.88
C LYS A 107 2.96 12.29 7.41
N ASN A 108 3.45 11.13 6.97
CA ASN A 108 3.45 10.75 5.56
C ASN A 108 2.28 9.83 5.18
N SER A 109 1.68 9.14 6.17
CA SER A 109 0.51 8.28 6.00
C SER A 109 -0.72 9.08 5.55
N HIS A 110 -1.53 8.51 4.66
CA HIS A 110 -2.84 9.05 4.30
C HIS A 110 -3.88 8.78 5.40
N ALA A 111 -3.81 7.61 6.06
CA ALA A 111 -4.69 7.22 7.15
C ALA A 111 -4.15 7.67 8.53
N GLN A 112 -5.05 8.04 9.45
CA GLN A 112 -4.63 8.41 10.80
C GLN A 112 -4.53 7.19 11.74
N TYR A 113 -3.69 7.32 12.76
CA TYR A 113 -3.69 6.41 13.91
C TYR A 113 -4.78 6.85 14.90
N VAL A 114 -6.02 6.39 14.69
CA VAL A 114 -7.12 6.61 15.66
C VAL A 114 -7.32 5.35 16.47
N ALA A 115 -7.24 5.48 17.79
CA ALA A 115 -7.20 4.36 18.71
C ALA A 115 -8.59 3.76 19.05
N GLY A 116 -9.65 4.58 19.09
CA GLY A 116 -10.95 4.14 19.62
C GLY A 116 -10.93 3.71 21.11
N LYS A 117 -12.10 3.81 21.77
CA LYS A 117 -12.31 3.41 23.18
C LYS A 117 -13.24 2.22 23.33
N THR A 118 -14.10 1.97 22.36
CA THR A 118 -15.03 0.84 22.34
C THR A 118 -14.77 -0.04 21.13
N LEU A 119 -15.21 -1.30 21.16
CA LEU A 119 -15.08 -2.21 20.01
C LEU A 119 -15.72 -1.60 18.74
N LYS A 120 -16.89 -0.97 18.88
CA LYS A 120 -17.57 -0.29 17.77
C LYS A 120 -16.77 0.88 17.22
N GLU A 121 -16.12 1.66 18.07
CA GLU A 121 -15.23 2.74 17.63
C GLU A 121 -13.99 2.18 16.93
N MET A 122 -13.40 1.09 17.40
CA MET A 122 -12.24 0.46 16.74
C MET A 122 -12.58 0.01 15.32
N VAL A 123 -13.65 -0.77 15.15
CA VAL A 123 -14.11 -1.23 13.83
C VAL A 123 -14.47 -0.05 12.91
N TYR A 124 -15.09 0.99 13.46
CA TYR A 124 -15.43 2.18 12.69
C TYR A 124 -14.17 2.91 12.18
N GLU A 125 -13.16 3.09 13.03
CA GLU A 125 -11.92 3.78 12.64
C GLU A 125 -11.07 2.93 11.67
N ASP A 126 -11.08 1.61 11.80
CA ASP A 126 -10.48 0.71 10.82
C ASP A 126 -11.19 0.84 9.46
N LEU A 127 -12.52 0.76 9.42
CA LEU A 127 -13.29 0.97 8.19
C LEU A 127 -13.03 2.34 7.54
N VAL A 128 -12.87 3.40 8.34
CA VAL A 128 -12.53 4.73 7.81
C VAL A 128 -11.15 4.71 7.14
N ALA A 129 -10.17 4.07 7.76
CA ALA A 129 -8.83 3.95 7.21
C ALA A 129 -8.80 3.11 5.94
N GLU A 130 -9.50 1.97 5.90
CA GLU A 130 -9.59 1.14 4.67
C GLU A 130 -10.15 1.93 3.51
N ARG A 131 -11.20 2.72 3.75
CA ARG A 131 -11.80 3.55 2.70
C ARG A 131 -10.85 4.66 2.21
N ILE A 132 -9.99 5.19 3.08
CA ILE A 132 -8.94 6.13 2.69
C ILE A 132 -7.90 5.42 1.81
N ALA A 133 -7.45 4.22 2.19
CA ALA A 133 -6.50 3.42 1.41
C ALA A 133 -7.09 3.07 0.02
N VAL A 134 -8.32 2.57 -0.02
CA VAL A 134 -9.06 2.25 -1.27
C VAL A 134 -9.11 3.44 -2.23
N ASP A 135 -9.49 4.62 -1.75
CA ASP A 135 -9.59 5.80 -2.62
C ASP A 135 -8.20 6.28 -3.06
N SER A 136 -7.22 6.32 -2.14
CA SER A 136 -5.84 6.70 -2.44
C SER A 136 -5.20 5.79 -3.48
N TYR A 137 -5.31 4.47 -3.31
CA TYR A 137 -4.68 3.50 -4.21
C TYR A 137 -5.33 3.48 -5.57
N ARG A 138 -6.65 3.69 -5.65
CA ARG A 138 -7.35 3.89 -6.92
C ARG A 138 -6.84 5.13 -7.67
N GLU A 139 -6.59 6.24 -6.98
CA GLU A 139 -5.99 7.44 -7.59
C GLU A 139 -4.55 7.19 -8.05
N ILE A 140 -3.74 6.50 -7.25
CA ILE A 140 -2.35 6.14 -7.59
C ILE A 140 -2.30 5.23 -8.83
N ILE A 141 -3.17 4.22 -8.92
CA ILE A 141 -3.29 3.33 -10.09
C ILE A 141 -3.58 4.14 -11.36
N GLN A 142 -4.53 5.08 -11.28
CA GLN A 142 -4.87 5.96 -12.40
C GLN A 142 -3.70 6.88 -12.78
N TYR A 143 -2.98 7.40 -11.80
CA TYR A 143 -1.79 8.24 -12.02
C TYR A 143 -0.67 7.47 -12.74
N ILE A 144 -0.36 6.25 -12.30
CA ILE A 144 0.67 5.40 -12.89
C ILE A 144 0.32 5.07 -14.35
N GLY A 145 -0.94 4.70 -14.60
CA GLY A 145 -1.44 4.33 -15.93
C GLY A 145 -0.65 3.17 -16.54
N GLU A 146 -0.10 3.37 -17.74
CA GLU A 146 0.68 2.34 -18.47
C GLU A 146 2.20 2.52 -18.34
N LYS A 147 2.66 3.52 -17.56
CA LYS A 147 4.07 3.93 -17.54
C LYS A 147 4.94 3.07 -16.62
N ASP A 148 4.35 2.50 -15.58
CA ASP A 148 4.98 1.53 -14.69
C ASP A 148 3.99 0.38 -14.36
N PRO A 149 3.86 -0.61 -15.26
CA PRO A 149 2.90 -1.69 -15.10
C PRO A 149 3.16 -2.57 -13.88
N THR A 150 4.42 -2.67 -13.41
CA THR A 150 4.75 -3.49 -12.24
C THR A 150 4.28 -2.81 -10.96
N THR A 151 4.56 -1.52 -10.78
CA THR A 151 4.05 -0.78 -9.61
C THR A 151 2.53 -0.70 -9.63
N ARG A 152 1.93 -0.47 -10.80
CA ARG A 152 0.47 -0.49 -10.93
C ARG A 152 -0.13 -1.82 -10.48
N ARG A 153 0.41 -2.95 -10.92
CA ARG A 153 -0.10 -4.27 -10.52
C ARG A 153 0.01 -4.49 -9.01
N ILE A 154 1.09 -4.05 -8.39
CA ILE A 154 1.23 -4.12 -6.92
C ILE A 154 0.09 -3.35 -6.23
N PHE A 155 -0.20 -2.12 -6.68
CA PHE A 155 -1.32 -1.36 -6.14
C PHE A 155 -2.69 -1.97 -6.46
N GLU A 156 -2.89 -2.56 -7.64
CA GLU A 156 -4.13 -3.28 -7.97
C GLU A 156 -4.35 -4.49 -7.06
N ASP A 157 -3.28 -5.24 -6.77
CA ASP A 157 -3.33 -6.40 -5.86
C ASP A 157 -3.63 -5.96 -4.42
N ILE A 158 -3.00 -4.89 -3.93
CA ILE A 158 -3.26 -4.32 -2.59
C ILE A 158 -4.69 -3.76 -2.52
N LEU A 159 -5.11 -2.96 -3.50
CA LEU A 159 -6.47 -2.39 -3.55
C LEU A 159 -7.56 -3.46 -3.46
N ALA A 160 -7.37 -4.62 -4.11
CA ALA A 160 -8.32 -5.71 -4.04
C ALA A 160 -8.47 -6.25 -2.59
N GLN A 161 -7.38 -6.31 -1.83
CA GLN A 161 -7.42 -6.71 -0.42
C GLN A 161 -8.00 -5.61 0.47
N GLU A 162 -7.70 -4.33 0.23
CA GLU A 162 -8.32 -3.25 1.02
C GLU A 162 -9.84 -3.12 0.79
N GLU A 163 -10.31 -3.44 -0.42
CA GLU A 163 -11.75 -3.51 -0.69
C GLU A 163 -12.42 -4.67 0.07
N GLU A 164 -11.72 -5.79 0.26
CA GLU A 164 -12.16 -6.92 1.11
C GLU A 164 -12.15 -6.52 2.60
N HIS A 165 -11.05 -5.95 3.09
CA HIS A 165 -10.95 -5.46 4.47
C HIS A 165 -12.05 -4.46 4.82
N ALA A 166 -12.37 -3.55 3.91
CA ALA A 166 -13.45 -2.58 4.09
C ALA A 166 -14.84 -3.24 4.17
N ASP A 167 -15.09 -4.31 3.40
CA ASP A 167 -16.35 -5.05 3.45
C ASP A 167 -16.49 -5.80 4.78
N ASP A 168 -15.43 -6.48 5.23
CA ASP A 168 -15.41 -7.19 6.51
C ASP A 168 -15.65 -6.25 7.69
N MET A 169 -14.96 -5.10 7.73
CA MET A 169 -15.18 -4.10 8.78
C MET A 169 -16.60 -3.51 8.73
N ALA A 170 -17.18 -3.33 7.55
CA ALA A 170 -18.56 -2.85 7.40
C ALA A 170 -19.58 -3.86 7.92
N ASP A 171 -19.39 -5.15 7.66
CA ASP A 171 -20.26 -6.23 8.14
C ASP A 171 -20.16 -6.39 9.66
N ILE A 172 -18.95 -6.38 10.22
CA ILE A 172 -18.75 -6.39 11.68
C ILE A 172 -19.42 -5.16 12.32
N LEU A 173 -19.25 -3.97 11.74
CA LEU A 173 -19.82 -2.73 12.28
C LEU A 173 -21.36 -2.78 12.33
N LYS A 174 -21.98 -3.38 11.31
CA LYS A 174 -23.44 -3.56 11.23
C LYS A 174 -23.96 -4.52 12.29
N ASP A 175 -23.17 -5.53 12.63
CA ASP A 175 -23.53 -6.53 13.63
C ASP A 175 -23.25 -6.09 15.07
N LEU A 176 -22.46 -5.03 15.30
CA LEU A 176 -22.18 -4.44 16.63
C LEU A 176 -23.26 -3.46 17.13
#